data_AF-A0A9E4TUJ6-F1
#
_entry.id   AF-A0A9E4TUJ6-F1
#
_cell.length_a   1.000
_cell.length_b   1.000
_cell.length_c   1.000
_cell.angle_alpha   90.00
_cell.angle_beta   90.00
_cell.angle_gamma   90.00
#
_symmetry.space_group_name_H-M   'P 1'
#
loop_
_entity.id
_entity.type
_entity.pdbx_description
1 polymer ?
#
loop_
_entity_poly.entity_id
_entity_poly.type
_entity_poly.pdbx_seq_one_letter_code
_entity_poly.pdbx_strand_id
1 'polypeptide(L)'
;MTGTPRVHAFCHCEDCRALLDVPYHSIVAWDADQVSIASGAEHAIEYKYPTLEMTRVFCKHCGETVFNTNAMGWRLVSQLLIRKC
;
A
#
# COMPACT_ATOMS: atom_id res chain seq x y z
N MET A 1 0.18 12.34 -2.63
CA MET A 1 -0.64 11.65 -3.65
C MET A 1 -1.23 12.70 -4.57
N THR A 2 -1.33 12.42 -5.87
CA THR A 2 -1.83 13.38 -6.87
C THR A 2 -2.85 12.69 -7.80
N GLY A 3 -3.71 13.48 -8.44
CA GLY A 3 -4.70 12.98 -9.38
C GLY A 3 -5.87 12.21 -8.74
N THR A 4 -6.73 11.66 -9.59
CA THR A 4 -7.92 10.90 -9.20
C THR A 4 -7.55 9.44 -8.92
N PRO A 5 -8.01 8.84 -7.80
CA PRO A 5 -7.78 7.42 -7.54
C PRO A 5 -8.44 6.53 -8.59
N ARG A 6 -7.79 5.40 -8.88
CA ARG A 6 -8.32 4.33 -9.75
C ARG A 6 -9.46 3.58 -9.08
N VAL A 7 -9.30 3.28 -7.79
CA VAL A 7 -10.23 2.44 -7.01
C VAL A 7 -10.32 2.96 -5.59
N HIS A 8 -11.51 2.92 -5.01
CA HIS A 8 -11.75 3.08 -3.57
C HIS A 8 -12.61 1.88 -3.13
N ALA A 9 -12.06 0.99 -2.29
CA ALA A 9 -12.70 -0.29 -2.01
C ALA A 9 -12.25 -0.92 -0.68
N PHE A 10 -13.00 -1.95 -0.27
CA PHE A 10 -12.58 -2.92 0.74
C PHE A 10 -12.13 -4.20 0.02
N CYS A 11 -10.82 -4.42 -0.06
CA CYS A 11 -10.22 -5.57 -0.74
C CYS A 11 -10.24 -6.81 0.17
N HIS A 12 -10.75 -7.91 -0.37
CA HIS A 12 -10.86 -9.21 0.32
C HIS A 12 -10.05 -10.32 -0.36
N CYS A 13 -9.21 -10.00 -1.36
CA CYS A 13 -8.45 -11.02 -2.06
C CYS A 13 -7.45 -11.72 -1.12
N GLU A 14 -7.13 -12.97 -1.42
CA GLU A 14 -6.14 -13.75 -0.65
C GLU A 14 -4.78 -13.07 -0.65
N ASP A 15 -4.36 -12.50 -1.77
CA ASP A 15 -3.05 -11.85 -1.92
C ASP A 15 -2.84 -10.68 -0.95
N CYS A 16 -3.82 -9.78 -0.83
CA CYS A 16 -3.72 -8.64 0.11
C CYS A 16 -3.76 -9.12 1.57
N ARG A 17 -4.56 -10.16 1.87
CA ARG A 17 -4.62 -10.75 3.20
C ARG A 17 -3.28 -11.40 3.56
N ALA A 18 -2.69 -12.14 2.63
CA ALA A 18 -1.40 -12.82 2.80
C ALA A 18 -0.22 -11.85 2.91
N LEU A 19 -0.20 -10.78 2.11
CA LEU A 19 0.87 -9.77 2.12
C LEU A 19 0.87 -8.93 3.40
N LEU A 20 -0.32 -8.55 3.88
CA LEU A 20 -0.48 -7.57 4.95
C LEU A 20 -0.83 -8.19 6.31
N ASP A 21 -1.16 -9.49 6.33
CA ASP A 21 -1.64 -10.21 7.51
C ASP A 21 -2.89 -9.56 8.14
N VAL A 22 -3.90 -9.33 7.29
CA VAL A 22 -5.17 -8.67 7.66
C VAL A 22 -6.38 -9.45 7.15
N PRO A 23 -7.56 -9.36 7.80
CA PRO A 23 -8.77 -10.03 7.32
C PRO A 23 -9.34 -9.41 6.04
N TYR A 24 -9.12 -8.12 5.83
CA TYR A 24 -9.43 -7.36 4.62
C TYR A 24 -8.63 -6.06 4.64
N HIS A 25 -8.48 -5.40 3.49
CA HIS A 25 -7.75 -4.15 3.38
C HIS A 25 -8.64 -3.03 2.85
N SER A 26 -8.86 -1.98 3.65
CA SER A 26 -9.52 -0.75 3.20
C SER A 26 -8.55 0.10 2.40
N ILE A 27 -8.72 0.12 1.08
CA ILE A 27 -7.75 0.72 0.16
C ILE A 27 -8.34 1.87 -0.64
N VAL A 28 -7.44 2.73 -1.06
CA VAL A 28 -7.59 3.54 -2.26
C VAL A 28 -6.36 3.28 -3.13
N ALA A 29 -6.54 3.08 -4.42
CA ALA A 29 -5.46 2.72 -5.35
C ALA A 29 -5.19 3.83 -6.37
N TRP A 30 -3.93 4.00 -6.72
CA TRP A 30 -3.43 4.95 -7.73
C TRP A 30 -2.41 4.28 -8.62
N ASP A 31 -2.11 4.89 -9.77
CA ASP A 31 -0.93 4.52 -10.54
C ASP A 31 0.35 4.77 -9.73
N ALA A 32 1.42 4.06 -10.07
CA ALA A 32 2.66 4.08 -9.29
C ALA A 32 3.30 5.48 -9.18
N ASP A 33 3.18 6.29 -10.23
CA ASP A 33 3.73 7.65 -10.33
C ASP A 33 2.91 8.70 -9.57
N GLN A 34 1.66 8.39 -9.21
CA GLN A 34 0.74 9.28 -8.49
C GLN A 34 0.86 9.21 -6.96
N VAL A 35 1.65 8.28 -6.44
CA VAL A 35 1.93 8.14 -5.02
C VAL A 35 3.43 8.26 -4.82
N SER A 36 3.88 9.14 -3.95
CA SER A 36 5.30 9.29 -3.59
C SER A 36 5.41 9.58 -2.09
N ILE A 37 6.52 9.16 -1.48
CA ILE A 37 6.83 9.48 -0.08
C ILE A 37 7.49 10.87 -0.08
N ALA A 38 6.76 11.88 0.41
CA ALA A 38 7.25 13.26 0.43
C ALA A 38 8.35 13.49 1.50
N SER A 39 8.35 12.70 2.58
CA SER A 39 9.30 12.80 3.69
C SER A 39 9.49 11.46 4.38
N GLY A 40 10.69 11.18 4.90
CA GLY A 40 10.98 9.95 5.66
C GLY A 40 11.17 8.70 4.80
N ALA A 41 11.54 8.85 3.53
CA ALA A 41 11.79 7.73 2.62
C ALA A 41 12.94 6.82 3.10
N GLU A 42 13.92 7.39 3.79
CA GLU A 42 15.03 6.69 4.45
C GLU A 42 14.60 5.82 5.66
N HIS A 43 13.33 5.91 6.04
CA HIS A 43 12.71 5.06 7.06
C HIS A 43 11.77 4.01 6.46
N ALA A 44 11.53 4.04 5.15
CA ALA A 44 10.74 3.04 4.47
C ALA A 44 11.55 1.76 4.23
N ILE A 45 10.92 0.62 4.50
CA ILE A 45 11.42 -0.71 4.17
C ILE A 45 10.49 -1.31 3.12
N GLU A 46 11.10 -1.91 2.10
CA GLU A 46 10.38 -2.65 1.08
C GLU A 46 10.51 -4.15 1.34
N TYR A 47 9.37 -4.84 1.33
CA TYR A 47 9.28 -6.29 1.40
C TYR A 47 8.54 -6.81 0.17
N LYS A 48 9.27 -7.52 -0.72
CA LYS A 48 8.67 -8.24 -1.84
C LYS A 48 8.17 -9.59 -1.35
N TYR A 49 6.89 -9.90 -1.60
CA TYR A 49 6.34 -11.19 -1.21
C TYR A 49 7.02 -12.33 -2.00
N PRO A 50 7.37 -13.47 -1.37
CA PRO A 50 8.17 -14.50 -2.04
C PRO A 50 7.53 -15.12 -3.28
N THR A 51 6.20 -15.22 -3.30
CA THR A 51 5.45 -15.93 -4.34
C THR A 51 4.46 -15.06 -5.11
N LEU A 52 4.35 -13.77 -4.78
CA LEU A 52 3.43 -12.82 -5.41
C LEU A 52 4.25 -11.67 -6.00
N GLU A 53 3.82 -11.15 -7.16
CA GLU A 53 4.38 -9.92 -7.73
C GLU A 53 3.80 -8.68 -7.01
N MET A 54 4.02 -8.62 -5.70
CA MET A 54 3.52 -7.59 -4.81
C MET A 54 4.57 -7.23 -3.76
N THR A 55 4.61 -5.95 -3.41
CA THR A 55 5.53 -5.37 -2.44
C THR A 55 4.75 -4.66 -1.36
N ARG A 56 5.14 -4.84 -0.10
CA ARG A 56 4.69 -4.02 1.03
C ARG A 56 5.78 -3.01 1.36
N VAL A 57 5.43 -1.73 1.42
CA VAL A 57 6.32 -0.64 1.85
C VAL A 57 5.84 -0.11 3.20
N PHE A 58 6.68 -0.18 4.22
CA PHE A 58 6.29 0.14 5.60
C PHE A 58 7.39 0.90 6.37
N CYS A 59 7.01 1.62 7.42
CA CYS A 59 7.95 2.38 8.24
C CYS A 59 8.73 1.45 9.20
N LYS A 60 10.06 1.53 9.20
CA LYS A 60 10.93 0.73 10.08
C LYS A 60 10.76 1.00 11.57
N HIS A 61 10.24 2.17 11.93
CA HIS A 61 10.12 2.60 13.33
C HIS A 61 8.79 2.21 13.97
N CYS A 62 7.69 2.28 13.21
CA CYS A 62 6.34 2.02 13.75
C CYS A 62 5.60 0.85 13.08
N GLY A 63 6.13 0.27 12.01
CA GLY A 63 5.52 -0.86 11.30
C GLY A 63 4.30 -0.52 10.44
N GLU A 64 3.84 0.74 10.44
CA GLU A 64 2.71 1.20 9.62
C GLU A 64 3.03 1.01 8.13
N THR A 65 2.08 0.42 7.40
CA THR A 65 2.21 0.25 5.95
C THR A 65 1.91 1.58 5.27
N VAL A 66 2.88 2.11 4.53
CA VAL A 66 2.74 3.34 3.77
C VAL A 66 1.91 3.08 2.51
N PHE A 67 2.27 2.04 1.76
CA PHE A 67 1.46 1.48 0.67
C PHE A 67 1.89 0.04 0.38
N ASN A 68 1.06 -0.70 -0.33
CA ASN A 68 1.46 -1.95 -0.98
C ASN A 68 1.19 -1.88 -2.49
N THR A 69 1.80 -2.78 -3.25
CA THR A 69 1.51 -2.93 -4.69
C THR A 69 0.58 -4.10 -4.96
N ASN A 70 -0.02 -4.12 -6.14
CA ASN A 70 -0.77 -5.27 -6.67
C ASN A 70 -0.22 -5.71 -8.04
N ALA A 71 -0.79 -6.77 -8.61
CA ALA A 71 -0.41 -7.29 -9.93
C ALA A 71 -0.58 -6.29 -11.09
N MET A 72 -1.34 -5.21 -10.93
CA MET A 72 -1.49 -4.14 -11.93
C MET A 72 -0.40 -3.05 -11.81
N GLY A 73 0.52 -3.18 -10.85
CA GLY A 73 1.55 -2.17 -10.59
C GLY A 73 1.03 -0.92 -9.88
N TRP A 74 -0.20 -0.94 -9.36
CA TRP A 74 -0.77 0.18 -8.61
C TRP A 74 -0.19 0.27 -7.22
N ARG A 75 -0.24 1.47 -6.63
CA ARG A 75 0.05 1.70 -5.22
C ARG A 75 -1.26 1.82 -4.45
N LEU A 76 -1.47 0.91 -3.51
CA LEU A 76 -2.64 0.82 -2.65
C LEU A 76 -2.28 1.45 -1.31
N VAL A 77 -3.01 2.50 -0.95
CA VAL A 77 -2.84 3.22 0.32
C VAL A 77 -4.03 2.93 1.21
N SER A 78 -3.76 2.65 2.49
CA SER A 78 -4.80 2.44 3.48
C SER A 78 -5.70 3.68 3.62
N GLN A 79 -7.02 3.48 3.59
CA GLN A 79 -7.98 4.54 3.92
C GLN A 79 -7.75 5.11 5.33
N LEU A 80 -7.26 4.27 6.26
CA LEU A 80 -6.93 4.70 7.62
C LEU A 80 -5.71 5.61 7.66
N LEU A 81 -4.75 5.41 6.76
CA LEU A 81 -3.58 6.28 6.65
C LEU A 81 -3.97 7.63 6.03
N ILE A 82 -4.79 7.62 4.98
CA ILE A 82 -5.31 8.84 4.35
C ILE A 82 -6.09 9.69 5.34
N ARG A 83 -6.90 9.05 6.20
CA ARG A 83 -7.68 9.75 7.24
C ARG A 83 -6.80 10.47 8.30
N LYS A 84 -5.53 10.06 8.47
CA LYS A 84 -4.60 10.72 9.40
C LYS A 84 -3.98 12.01 8.82
N CYS A 85 -4.18 12.28 7.53
CA CYS A 85 -3.64 13.43 6.82
C CYS A 85 -4.63 14.60 6.75
#